data_AF-A0A1Y2A4D4-F1
#
_entry.id   AF-A0A1Y2A4D4-F1
#
_cell.length_a   1.000
_cell.length_b   1.000
_cell.length_c   1.000
_cell.angle_alpha   90.00
_cell.angle_beta   90.00
_cell.angle_gamma   90.00
#
_symmetry.space_group_name_H-M   'P 1'
#
loop_
_entity.id
_entity.type
_entity.pdbx_description
1 polymer ?
#
loop_
_entity_poly.entity_id
_entity_poly.type
_entity_poly.pdbx_seq_one_letter_code
_entity_poly.pdbx_strand_id
1 'polypeptide(L)'
;MSTIYYFMDKNNNYVILNAEHVKSTSTSNAKLIIKDSDFLEKYYSQTEPIEFVCGIDPNYEKKEITYYNNRIDLPIITNNINTVLSIKSTNDYFNSNSNNDVSICTVADEMLKIARPIQYPLNGFEKMNEIETKELVARLFINIRHQHSSDKNPTLTENLEEFKRLMDHYILPYCKENNFETNFTLSECKVSTIKQDVYYTNCIPSEESDKTTICNYIPYTNAISIFSFMIIGISLVSGLVSFVLMLKYRKSKVLSAFGMDFSIILLFATFILTISVFFWLGEGSTAKCKLRIWFQIIGLTNIVGTILLKEERISSIFIGRDVRKIFAPKMKDVYIKLGILNLIQITLLILWSMNIFEEKSSFSKDVEYYPNLGYKNIEYCDIFSSNFVAVMFLFIFCMIIYTLLISIKIRNIPKEFNESKFII
;
A
#
# COMPACT_ATOMS: atom_id res chain seq x y z
N MET A 1 13.27 39.25 -54.27
CA MET A 1 12.31 40.21 -54.87
C MET A 1 12.19 41.35 -53.86
N SER A 2 12.63 42.55 -54.24
CA SER A 2 12.58 43.72 -53.36
C SER A 2 11.13 44.14 -53.17
N THR A 3 10.70 44.31 -51.93
CA THR A 3 9.32 44.67 -51.56
C THR A 3 9.38 45.93 -50.73
N ILE A 4 8.49 46.85 -51.06
CA ILE A 4 8.41 48.15 -50.40
C ILE A 4 7.51 48.01 -49.18
N TYR A 5 8.01 48.48 -48.04
CA TYR A 5 7.33 48.47 -46.76
C TYR A 5 7.11 49.89 -46.27
N TYR A 6 6.09 50.09 -45.44
CA TYR A 6 5.84 51.37 -44.79
C TYR A 6 5.43 51.22 -43.33
N PHE A 7 5.70 52.26 -42.56
CA PHE A 7 5.15 52.47 -41.20
C PHE A 7 4.86 53.96 -40.99
N MET A 8 4.12 54.30 -39.94
CA MET A 8 3.93 55.69 -39.52
C MET A 8 4.86 56.03 -38.37
N ASP A 9 5.68 57.06 -38.52
CA ASP A 9 6.52 57.58 -37.43
C ASP A 9 5.64 58.34 -36.40
N LYS A 10 6.20 58.68 -35.24
CA LYS A 10 5.53 59.40 -34.13
C LYS A 10 4.87 60.72 -34.55
N ASN A 11 5.35 61.32 -35.64
CA ASN A 11 4.81 62.55 -36.22
C ASN A 11 3.69 62.29 -37.26
N ASN A 12 3.19 61.06 -37.35
CA ASN A 12 2.14 60.62 -38.26
C ASN A 12 2.51 60.72 -39.76
N ASN A 13 3.81 60.70 -40.06
CA ASN A 13 4.34 60.68 -41.41
C ASN A 13 4.62 59.24 -41.85
N TYR A 14 4.26 58.92 -43.10
CA TYR A 14 4.60 57.63 -43.70
C TYR A 14 6.09 57.59 -44.02
N VAL A 15 6.78 56.60 -43.44
CA VAL A 15 8.16 56.28 -43.76
C VAL A 15 8.16 55.01 -44.58
N ILE A 16 8.83 55.06 -45.73
CA ILE A 16 8.93 53.96 -46.67
C ILE A 16 10.32 53.36 -46.54
N LEU A 17 10.41 52.03 -46.48
CA LEU A 17 11.67 51.29 -46.43
C LEU A 17 11.67 50.16 -47.46
N ASN A 18 12.86 49.85 -47.97
CA ASN A 18 13.02 48.76 -48.93
C ASN A 18 13.63 47.52 -48.25
N ALA A 19 12.95 46.39 -48.37
CA ALA A 19 13.40 45.12 -47.81
C ALA A 19 13.30 43.99 -48.84
N GLU A 20 14.26 43.08 -48.80
CA GLU A 20 14.31 41.91 -49.66
C GLU A 20 14.00 40.64 -48.90
N HIS A 21 13.09 39.83 -49.45
CA HIS A 21 12.78 38.51 -48.93
C HIS A 21 13.63 37.43 -49.56
N VAL A 22 14.20 36.58 -48.71
CA VAL A 22 14.86 35.33 -49.08
C VAL A 22 14.01 34.17 -48.57
N LYS A 23 13.49 33.37 -49.51
CA LYS A 23 12.67 32.19 -49.20
C LYS A 23 13.52 31.11 -48.50
N SER A 24 12.90 30.34 -47.61
CA SER A 24 13.55 29.19 -46.97
C SER A 24 13.93 28.12 -47.99
N THR A 25 15.12 27.55 -47.84
CA THR A 25 15.59 26.37 -48.56
C THR A 25 15.73 25.19 -47.60
N SER A 26 15.98 23.98 -48.11
CA SER A 26 16.17 22.76 -47.29
C SER A 26 17.30 22.87 -46.25
N THR A 27 18.20 23.85 -46.39
CA THR A 27 19.36 24.06 -45.52
C THR A 27 19.37 25.43 -44.83
N SER A 28 18.42 26.32 -45.11
CA SER A 28 18.39 27.66 -44.50
C SER A 28 16.98 28.17 -44.23
N ASN A 29 16.80 28.77 -43.05
CA ASN A 29 15.56 29.42 -42.67
C ASN A 29 15.31 30.64 -43.56
N ALA A 30 14.04 31.00 -43.72
CA ALA A 30 13.71 32.21 -44.45
C ALA A 30 14.24 33.45 -43.73
N LYS A 31 14.58 34.48 -44.52
CA LYS A 31 15.18 35.72 -44.01
C LYS A 31 14.56 36.96 -44.64
N LEU A 32 14.54 38.03 -43.86
CA LEU A 32 14.27 39.39 -44.32
C LEU A 32 15.57 40.19 -44.27
N ILE A 33 15.95 40.80 -45.39
CA ILE A 33 17.15 41.64 -45.49
C ILE A 33 16.72 43.08 -45.68
N ILE A 34 17.02 43.94 -44.70
CA ILE A 34 16.77 45.38 -44.80
C ILE A 34 18.06 46.04 -45.31
N LYS A 35 17.96 46.80 -46.41
CA LYS A 35 19.11 47.44 -47.08
C LYS A 35 19.07 48.97 -47.01
N ASP A 36 18.06 49.53 -46.38
CA ASP A 36 17.83 50.97 -46.31
C ASP A 36 18.75 51.62 -45.27
N SER A 37 19.77 52.34 -45.74
CA SER A 37 20.81 52.94 -44.89
C SER A 37 20.26 53.94 -43.88
N ASP A 38 19.28 54.76 -44.27
CA ASP A 38 18.74 55.83 -43.44
C ASP A 38 17.91 55.25 -42.29
N PHE A 39 17.18 54.17 -42.57
CA PHE A 39 16.44 53.42 -41.56
C PHE A 39 17.38 52.70 -40.58
N LEU A 40 18.43 52.06 -41.10
CA LEU A 40 19.39 51.30 -40.29
C LEU A 40 20.23 52.22 -39.40
N GLU A 41 20.63 53.39 -39.89
CA GLU A 41 21.36 54.38 -39.08
C GLU A 41 20.49 54.88 -37.93
N LYS A 42 19.20 55.19 -38.20
CA LYS A 42 18.27 55.73 -37.21
C LYS A 42 17.91 54.74 -36.09
N TYR A 43 17.69 53.47 -36.40
CA TYR A 43 17.16 52.49 -35.44
C TYR A 43 18.13 51.41 -34.99
N TYR A 44 19.23 51.20 -35.71
CA TYR A 44 20.24 50.17 -35.43
C TYR A 44 21.67 50.74 -35.34
N SER A 45 21.87 52.04 -35.58
CA SER A 45 23.17 52.72 -35.55
C SER A 45 24.24 52.06 -36.43
N GLN A 46 23.81 51.48 -37.56
CA GLN A 46 24.66 50.77 -38.52
C GLN A 46 24.21 51.10 -39.94
N THR A 47 25.14 51.07 -40.89
CA THR A 47 24.86 51.33 -42.32
C THR A 47 24.92 50.06 -43.17
N GLU A 48 25.31 48.92 -42.60
CA GLU A 48 25.37 47.63 -43.29
C GLU A 48 24.01 46.91 -43.25
N PRO A 49 23.63 46.16 -44.30
CA PRO A 49 22.37 45.42 -44.35
C PRO A 49 22.22 44.43 -43.18
N ILE A 50 21.06 44.45 -42.52
CA ILE A 50 20.76 43.52 -41.43
C ILE A 50 19.86 42.40 -41.93
N GLU A 51 20.27 41.15 -41.64
CA GLU A 51 19.47 39.95 -41.87
C GLU A 51 18.68 39.58 -40.61
N PHE A 52 17.38 39.41 -40.78
CA PHE A 52 16.47 38.93 -39.73
C PHE A 52 15.95 37.53 -40.08
N VAL A 53 15.81 36.69 -39.06
CA VAL A 53 15.27 35.33 -39.16
C VAL A 53 13.86 35.30 -38.57
N CYS A 54 12.98 34.43 -39.09
CA CYS A 54 11.66 34.22 -38.50
C CYS A 54 11.76 33.67 -37.07
N GLY A 55 10.99 34.22 -36.14
CA GLY A 55 10.85 33.72 -34.77
C GLY A 55 9.41 33.88 -34.26
N ILE A 56 9.15 33.32 -33.08
CA ILE A 56 7.82 33.41 -32.43
C ILE A 56 7.58 34.82 -31.91
N ASP A 57 8.58 35.42 -31.25
CA ASP A 57 8.54 36.78 -30.70
C ASP A 57 9.67 37.65 -31.29
N PRO A 58 9.43 38.96 -31.54
CA PRO A 58 10.46 39.83 -32.09
C PRO A 58 11.58 40.07 -31.06
N ASN A 59 12.82 39.76 -31.44
CA ASN A 59 13.97 39.85 -30.53
C ASN A 59 15.15 40.58 -31.17
N TYR A 60 15.58 41.68 -30.55
CA TYR A 60 16.65 42.54 -31.07
C TYR A 60 18.02 41.83 -31.11
N GLU A 61 18.39 41.13 -30.03
CA GLU A 61 19.70 40.48 -29.89
C GLU A 61 19.84 39.30 -30.85
N LYS A 62 18.76 38.52 -31.00
CA LYS A 62 18.73 37.35 -31.89
C LYS A 62 18.40 37.68 -33.34
N LYS A 63 18.03 38.94 -33.63
CA LYS A 63 17.53 39.39 -34.94
C LYS A 63 16.35 38.55 -35.43
N GLU A 64 15.41 38.28 -34.52
CA GLU A 64 14.19 37.52 -34.81
C GLU A 64 13.03 38.48 -35.11
N ILE A 65 12.25 38.18 -36.15
CA ILE A 65 11.04 38.91 -36.53
C ILE A 65 9.82 38.00 -36.51
N THR A 66 8.66 38.58 -36.21
CA THR A 66 7.38 37.87 -36.22
C THR A 66 6.51 38.39 -37.36
N TYR A 67 5.87 37.48 -38.10
CA TYR A 67 4.91 37.83 -39.14
C TYR A 67 3.52 37.35 -38.75
N TYR A 68 2.56 38.27 -38.73
CA TYR A 68 1.17 37.96 -38.42
C TYR A 68 0.24 38.96 -39.12
N ASN A 69 -0.88 38.48 -39.66
CA ASN A 69 -1.90 39.30 -40.33
C ASN A 69 -1.33 40.33 -41.33
N ASN A 70 -0.41 39.89 -42.17
CA ASN A 70 0.21 40.72 -43.22
C ASN A 70 1.03 41.92 -42.69
N ARG A 71 1.54 41.80 -41.45
CA ARG A 71 2.45 42.77 -40.82
C ARG A 71 3.69 42.04 -40.34
N ILE A 72 4.83 42.73 -40.40
CA ILE A 72 6.09 42.26 -39.84
C ILE A 72 6.41 43.12 -38.63
N ASP A 73 6.61 42.48 -37.49
CA ASP A 73 7.03 43.12 -36.25
C ASP A 73 8.55 43.08 -36.15
N LEU A 74 9.18 44.26 -36.25
CA LEU A 74 10.63 44.46 -36.17
C LEU A 74 11.04 44.88 -34.76
N PRO A 75 12.02 44.23 -34.14
CA PRO A 75 12.60 44.72 -32.90
C PRO A 75 13.55 45.89 -33.19
N ILE A 76 13.27 47.07 -32.65
CA ILE A 76 14.09 48.29 -32.78
C ILE A 76 14.51 48.82 -31.41
N ILE A 77 15.65 49.52 -31.34
CA ILE A 77 16.05 50.26 -30.14
C ILE A 77 15.66 51.73 -30.31
N THR A 78 14.81 52.22 -29.41
CA THR A 78 14.50 53.66 -29.31
C THR A 78 14.83 54.13 -27.90
N ASN A 79 15.69 55.14 -27.74
CA ASN A 79 16.10 55.68 -26.43
C ASN A 79 16.60 54.61 -25.43
N ASN A 80 17.44 53.67 -25.88
CA ASN A 80 17.95 52.52 -25.10
C ASN A 80 16.88 51.55 -24.57
N ILE A 81 15.67 51.56 -25.14
CA ILE A 81 14.59 50.62 -24.80
C ILE A 81 14.27 49.77 -26.03
N ASN A 82 14.20 48.45 -25.85
CA ASN A 82 13.75 47.52 -26.88
C ASN A 82 12.25 47.74 -27.11
N THR A 83 11.91 48.13 -28.34
CA THR A 83 10.53 48.40 -28.77
C THR A 83 10.25 47.65 -30.06
N VAL A 84 8.97 47.40 -30.35
CA VAL A 84 8.56 46.70 -31.57
C VAL A 84 7.96 47.70 -32.55
N LEU A 85 8.45 47.69 -33.79
CA LEU A 85 7.94 48.49 -34.90
C LEU A 85 7.24 47.57 -35.91
N SER A 86 5.94 47.74 -36.06
CA SER A 86 5.17 46.99 -37.06
C SER A 86 5.22 47.68 -38.43
N ILE A 87 5.75 46.98 -39.43
CA ILE A 87 5.81 47.44 -40.82
C ILE A 87 4.79 46.67 -41.69
N LYS A 88 4.24 47.34 -42.70
CA LYS A 88 3.25 46.77 -43.64
C LYS A 88 3.77 46.82 -45.07
N SER A 89 3.42 45.81 -45.86
CA SER A 89 3.76 45.81 -47.29
C SER A 89 2.90 46.83 -48.03
N THR A 90 3.47 47.56 -49.00
CA THR A 90 2.68 48.42 -49.89
C THR A 90 1.76 47.61 -50.82
N ASN A 91 2.03 46.32 -51.02
CA ASN A 91 1.19 45.46 -51.85
C ASN A 91 -0.23 45.32 -51.28
N ASP A 92 -0.40 45.48 -49.97
CA ASP A 92 -1.70 45.45 -49.28
C ASP A 92 -2.62 46.59 -49.72
N TYR A 93 -2.03 47.71 -50.17
CA TYR A 93 -2.76 48.89 -50.63
C TYR A 93 -3.19 48.76 -52.10
N PHE A 94 -2.39 48.07 -52.92
CA PHE A 94 -2.58 48.01 -54.38
C PHE A 94 -3.23 46.71 -54.88
N ASN A 95 -3.21 45.62 -54.10
CA ASN A 95 -3.72 44.32 -54.53
C ASN A 95 -4.68 43.73 -53.50
N SER A 96 -5.99 43.94 -53.71
CA SER A 96 -7.02 43.26 -52.91
C SER A 96 -7.35 41.85 -53.41
N ASN A 97 -6.67 41.30 -54.43
CA ASN A 97 -7.13 40.07 -55.10
C ASN A 97 -6.06 39.17 -55.75
N SER A 98 -4.77 39.30 -55.41
CA SER A 98 -3.78 38.29 -55.81
C SER A 98 -3.03 37.76 -54.59
N ASN A 99 -3.51 36.61 -54.07
CA ASN A 99 -2.85 35.79 -53.07
C ASN A 99 -1.56 35.19 -53.65
N ASN A 100 -0.55 36.03 -53.90
CA ASN A 100 0.81 35.56 -53.83
C ASN A 100 1.17 35.60 -52.35
N ASP A 101 0.80 34.53 -51.64
CA ASP A 101 1.14 34.33 -50.24
C ASP A 101 2.65 34.53 -50.06
N VAL A 102 3.03 35.70 -49.54
CA VAL A 102 4.35 35.93 -48.96
C VAL A 102 4.31 35.36 -47.54
N SER A 103 3.89 34.10 -47.40
CA SER A 103 3.87 33.35 -46.15
C SER A 103 5.29 32.87 -45.85
N ILE A 104 6.12 33.82 -45.41
CA ILE A 104 7.54 33.56 -45.16
C ILE A 104 7.78 33.17 -43.68
N CYS A 105 6.90 33.58 -42.75
CA CYS A 105 7.00 33.26 -41.32
C CYS A 105 5.61 33.02 -40.67
N THR A 106 4.76 32.16 -41.22
CA THR A 106 3.48 31.79 -40.58
C THR A 106 3.73 30.89 -39.37
N VAL A 107 3.51 31.40 -38.15
CA VAL A 107 3.60 30.65 -36.88
C VAL A 107 2.81 29.33 -36.94
N ALA A 108 1.70 29.31 -37.69
CA ALA A 108 0.89 28.13 -37.94
C ALA A 108 1.68 26.97 -38.58
N ASP A 109 2.60 27.25 -39.51
CA ASP A 109 3.37 26.20 -40.20
C ASP A 109 4.49 25.62 -39.32
N GLU A 110 5.08 26.44 -38.44
CA GLU A 110 6.03 25.93 -37.44
C GLU A 110 5.32 25.10 -36.36
N MET A 111 4.16 25.57 -35.88
CA MET A 111 3.34 24.80 -34.95
C MET A 111 2.85 23.48 -35.56
N LEU A 112 2.50 23.47 -36.86
CA LEU A 112 2.13 22.25 -37.59
C LEU A 112 3.31 21.28 -37.76
N LYS A 113 4.55 21.77 -37.91
CA LYS A 113 5.74 20.91 -37.96
C LYS A 113 6.06 20.25 -36.62
N ILE A 114 5.77 20.92 -35.51
CA ILE A 114 6.01 20.41 -34.15
C ILE A 114 4.85 19.52 -33.69
N ALA A 115 3.62 19.83 -34.11
CA ALA A 115 2.45 19.05 -33.80
C ALA A 115 2.54 17.66 -34.48
N ARG A 116 2.74 16.61 -33.68
CA ARG A 116 2.52 15.25 -34.17
C ARG A 116 1.03 15.11 -34.48
N PRO A 117 0.64 14.63 -35.68
CA PRO A 117 -0.77 14.37 -35.96
C PRO A 117 -1.30 13.34 -34.98
N ILE A 118 -2.40 13.64 -34.31
CA ILE A 118 -3.19 12.65 -33.58
C ILE A 118 -3.73 11.70 -34.65
N GLN A 119 -3.22 10.47 -34.68
CA GLN A 119 -3.70 9.46 -35.63
C GLN A 119 -5.14 9.06 -35.23
N TYR A 120 -6.12 9.48 -36.03
CA TYR A 120 -7.41 8.81 -36.16
C TYR A 120 -7.30 7.82 -37.34
N PRO A 121 -7.87 6.59 -37.26
CA PRO A 121 -8.86 6.13 -36.28
C PRO A 121 -8.28 5.34 -35.10
N LEU A 122 -9.00 5.42 -33.97
CA LEU A 122 -8.73 4.89 -32.63
C LEU A 122 -8.74 3.36 -32.54
N ASN A 123 -7.78 2.68 -33.15
CA ASN A 123 -7.54 1.25 -32.87
C ASN A 123 -6.68 1.02 -31.61
N GLY A 124 -6.44 2.06 -30.80
CA GLY A 124 -5.66 1.92 -29.57
C GLY A 124 -6.42 1.21 -28.45
N PHE A 125 -7.75 1.37 -28.38
CA PHE A 125 -8.58 0.77 -27.34
C PHE A 125 -10.05 0.71 -27.79
N GLU A 126 -10.60 -0.48 -28.01
CA GLU A 126 -11.98 -0.71 -28.51
C GLU A 126 -13.04 0.04 -27.68
N LYS A 127 -12.84 0.13 -26.36
CA LYS A 127 -13.76 0.83 -25.44
C LYS A 127 -13.69 2.36 -25.53
N MET A 128 -12.62 2.94 -26.07
CA MET A 128 -12.54 4.40 -26.25
C MET A 128 -13.57 4.89 -27.28
N ASN A 129 -13.86 4.05 -28.29
CA ASN A 129 -14.93 4.30 -29.25
C ASN A 129 -16.32 4.38 -28.58
N GLU A 130 -16.56 3.59 -27.52
CA GLU A 130 -17.82 3.66 -26.77
C GLU A 130 -17.97 4.98 -26.00
N ILE A 131 -16.88 5.50 -25.42
CA ILE A 131 -16.88 6.80 -24.72
C ILE A 131 -17.20 7.94 -25.68
N GLU A 132 -16.58 7.91 -26.86
CA GLU A 132 -16.76 8.94 -27.89
C GLU A 132 -18.17 8.89 -28.48
N THR A 133 -18.66 7.70 -28.84
CA THR A 133 -20.03 7.54 -29.36
C THR A 133 -21.12 7.90 -28.36
N LYS A 134 -20.85 7.80 -27.06
CA LYS A 134 -21.80 8.17 -25.99
C LYS A 134 -21.67 9.63 -25.54
N GLU A 135 -20.66 10.35 -26.04
CA GLU A 135 -20.38 11.77 -25.74
C GLU A 135 -20.39 12.09 -24.24
N LEU A 136 -19.82 11.19 -23.41
CA LEU A 136 -19.95 11.26 -21.94
C LEU A 136 -19.49 12.61 -21.36
N VAL A 137 -18.40 13.16 -21.92
CA VAL A 137 -17.85 14.46 -21.51
C VAL A 137 -18.79 15.60 -21.89
N ALA A 138 -19.40 15.56 -23.08
CA ALA A 138 -20.38 16.57 -23.50
C ALA A 138 -21.61 16.54 -22.59
N ARG A 139 -22.10 15.35 -22.22
CA ARG A 139 -23.23 15.17 -21.28
C ARG A 139 -22.94 15.80 -19.92
N LEU A 140 -21.73 15.63 -19.38
CA LEU A 140 -21.33 16.29 -18.12
C LEU A 140 -21.41 17.81 -18.24
N PHE A 141 -20.85 18.39 -19.30
CA PHE A 141 -20.89 19.85 -19.51
C PHE A 141 -22.30 20.37 -19.74
N ILE A 142 -23.17 19.60 -20.42
CA ILE A 142 -24.59 19.94 -20.59
C ILE A 142 -25.30 19.93 -19.23
N ASN A 143 -25.11 18.90 -18.41
CA ASN A 143 -25.72 18.79 -17.08
C ASN A 143 -25.24 19.88 -16.09
N ILE A 144 -24.01 20.39 -16.25
CA ILE A 144 -23.49 21.52 -15.47
C ILE A 144 -24.05 22.85 -15.96
N ARG A 145 -24.19 23.01 -17.29
CA ARG A 145 -24.54 24.29 -17.91
C ARG A 145 -26.04 24.54 -18.02
N HIS A 146 -26.85 23.49 -18.16
CA HIS A 146 -28.29 23.59 -18.36
C HIS A 146 -29.06 23.20 -17.10
N GLN A 147 -29.97 24.08 -16.66
CA GLN A 147 -30.97 23.72 -15.65
C GLN A 147 -31.94 22.72 -16.27
N HIS A 148 -32.07 21.55 -15.66
CA HIS A 148 -33.05 20.56 -16.08
C HIS A 148 -34.44 21.01 -15.63
N SER A 149 -35.45 20.88 -16.49
CA SER A 149 -36.85 21.24 -16.18
C SER A 149 -37.52 20.36 -15.10
N SER A 150 -36.77 19.46 -14.45
CA SER A 150 -37.25 18.61 -13.36
C SER A 150 -37.10 19.35 -12.03
N ASP A 151 -38.02 19.12 -11.08
CA ASP A 151 -38.18 19.85 -9.80
C ASP A 151 -36.95 19.86 -8.86
N LYS A 152 -35.84 19.23 -9.26
CA LYS A 152 -34.59 19.23 -8.50
C LYS A 152 -33.40 19.31 -9.47
N ASN A 153 -32.75 20.47 -9.52
CA ASN A 153 -31.46 20.61 -10.20
C ASN A 153 -30.41 19.81 -9.42
N PRO A 154 -29.73 18.82 -10.05
CA PRO A 154 -28.69 18.06 -9.39
C PRO A 154 -27.52 18.97 -9.03
N THR A 155 -26.90 18.70 -7.89
CA THR A 155 -25.69 19.36 -7.42
C THR A 155 -24.49 18.97 -8.30
N LEU A 156 -23.43 19.78 -8.28
CA LEU A 156 -22.18 19.46 -8.97
C LEU A 156 -21.64 18.08 -8.57
N THR A 157 -21.78 17.71 -7.29
CA THR A 157 -21.36 16.41 -6.76
C THR A 157 -22.15 15.25 -7.38
N GLU A 158 -23.47 15.39 -7.51
CA GLU A 158 -24.32 14.36 -8.13
C GLU A 158 -23.99 14.18 -9.62
N ASN A 159 -23.79 15.29 -10.36
CA ASN A 159 -23.38 15.24 -11.77
C ASN A 159 -21.99 14.59 -11.97
N LEU A 160 -21.04 14.89 -11.07
CA LEU A 160 -19.71 14.27 -11.10
C LEU A 160 -19.75 12.79 -10.75
N GLU A 161 -20.62 12.39 -9.80
CA GLU A 161 -20.80 10.99 -9.44
C GLU A 161 -21.48 10.19 -10.56
N GLU A 162 -22.46 10.77 -11.25
CA GLU A 162 -23.08 10.17 -12.43
C GLU A 162 -22.06 10.01 -13.57
N PHE A 163 -21.29 11.06 -13.88
CA PHE A 163 -20.24 10.96 -14.89
C PHE A 163 -19.20 9.90 -14.54
N LYS A 164 -18.79 9.82 -13.27
CA LYS A 164 -17.90 8.77 -12.79
C LYS A 164 -18.50 7.38 -13.03
N ARG A 165 -19.77 7.15 -12.68
CA ARG A 165 -20.45 5.85 -12.90
C ARG A 165 -20.50 5.47 -14.38
N LEU A 166 -20.78 6.44 -15.25
CA LEU A 166 -20.82 6.21 -16.70
C LEU A 166 -19.43 5.89 -17.25
N MET A 167 -18.41 6.65 -16.83
CA MET A 167 -17.01 6.39 -17.20
C MET A 167 -16.56 5.00 -16.73
N ASP A 168 -16.84 4.66 -15.47
CA ASP A 168 -16.52 3.35 -14.90
C ASP A 168 -17.22 2.22 -15.67
N HIS A 169 -18.48 2.40 -16.08
CA HIS A 169 -19.24 1.41 -16.85
C HIS A 169 -18.63 1.09 -18.23
N TYR A 170 -18.16 2.12 -18.96
CA TYR A 170 -17.63 1.93 -20.31
C TYR A 170 -16.13 1.62 -20.33
N ILE A 171 -15.37 2.03 -19.30
CA ILE A 171 -13.92 1.81 -19.26
C ILE A 171 -13.58 0.46 -18.61
N LEU A 172 -14.19 0.14 -17.47
CA LEU A 172 -13.74 -0.98 -16.65
C LEU A 172 -14.04 -2.33 -17.34
N PRO A 173 -13.11 -3.29 -17.34
CA PRO A 173 -13.36 -4.65 -17.82
C PRO A 173 -14.18 -5.45 -16.81
N TYR A 174 -14.71 -6.59 -17.24
CA TYR A 174 -15.32 -7.55 -16.33
C TYR A 174 -14.24 -8.28 -15.54
N CYS A 175 -14.47 -8.54 -14.24
CA CYS A 175 -13.44 -9.07 -13.33
C CYS A 175 -12.87 -10.46 -13.66
N LYS A 176 -13.43 -11.19 -14.64
CA LYS A 176 -13.02 -12.56 -15.01
C LYS A 176 -12.38 -12.64 -16.40
N GLU A 177 -12.17 -11.50 -17.06
CA GLU A 177 -11.57 -11.46 -18.40
C GLU A 177 -10.04 -11.56 -18.33
N ASN A 178 -9.47 -12.55 -19.04
CA ASN A 178 -8.07 -12.67 -19.47
C ASN A 178 -6.99 -12.08 -18.55
N ASN A 179 -6.53 -12.85 -17.55
CA ASN A 179 -5.32 -12.56 -16.75
C ASN A 179 -5.23 -11.12 -16.20
N PHE A 180 -6.37 -10.46 -15.98
CA PHE A 180 -6.40 -9.12 -15.42
C PHE A 180 -6.16 -9.20 -13.91
N GLU A 181 -5.16 -8.49 -13.40
CA GLU A 181 -4.95 -8.38 -11.95
C GLU A 181 -6.10 -7.59 -11.33
N THR A 182 -6.98 -8.29 -10.62
CA THR A 182 -8.15 -7.72 -9.95
C THR A 182 -7.77 -7.08 -8.62
N ASN A 183 -7.96 -5.77 -8.50
CA ASN A 183 -7.83 -5.06 -7.23
C ASN A 183 -9.19 -4.97 -6.56
N PHE A 184 -9.29 -5.54 -5.37
CA PHE A 184 -10.50 -5.49 -4.56
C PHE A 184 -10.21 -5.07 -3.12
N THR A 185 -11.25 -4.56 -2.47
CA THR A 185 -11.27 -4.23 -1.05
C THR A 185 -12.27 -5.13 -0.34
N LEU A 186 -12.03 -5.39 0.94
CA LEU A 186 -12.86 -6.29 1.75
C LEU A 186 -13.62 -5.47 2.81
N SER A 187 -14.89 -5.81 2.99
CA SER A 187 -15.70 -5.30 4.11
C SER A 187 -15.30 -5.92 5.45
N GLU A 188 -15.86 -5.38 6.54
CA GLU A 188 -15.76 -6.01 7.87
C GLU A 188 -16.37 -7.43 7.88
N CYS A 189 -15.83 -8.29 8.74
CA CYS A 189 -16.29 -9.68 8.84
C CYS A 189 -17.72 -9.75 9.41
N LYS A 190 -18.63 -10.33 8.63
CA LYS A 190 -20.00 -10.60 9.09
C LYS A 190 -19.99 -11.72 10.13
N VAL A 191 -20.49 -11.38 11.32
CA VAL A 191 -20.43 -12.22 12.52
C VAL A 191 -21.13 -13.57 12.36
N SER A 192 -22.29 -13.60 11.70
CA SER A 192 -23.14 -14.78 11.60
C SER A 192 -22.63 -15.84 10.63
N THR A 193 -21.96 -15.43 9.55
CA THR A 193 -21.54 -16.33 8.45
C THR A 193 -20.03 -16.49 8.32
N ILE A 194 -19.23 -15.69 9.05
CA ILE A 194 -17.75 -15.63 8.91
C ILE A 194 -17.38 -15.36 7.45
N LYS A 195 -18.11 -14.43 6.81
CA LYS A 195 -17.86 -14.00 5.44
C LYS A 195 -17.65 -12.48 5.38
N GLN A 196 -16.83 -12.05 4.44
CA GLN A 196 -16.62 -10.66 4.06
C GLN A 196 -17.11 -10.45 2.64
N ASP A 197 -17.83 -9.35 2.41
CA ASP A 197 -18.18 -8.89 1.07
C ASP A 197 -16.93 -8.33 0.37
N VAL A 198 -16.84 -8.59 -0.93
CA VAL A 198 -15.75 -8.20 -1.81
C VAL A 198 -16.21 -7.02 -2.68
N TYR A 199 -15.45 -5.93 -2.68
CA TYR A 199 -15.69 -4.76 -3.52
C TYR A 199 -14.54 -4.58 -4.52
N TYR A 200 -14.82 -4.86 -5.78
CA TYR A 200 -13.87 -4.64 -6.87
C TYR A 200 -13.69 -3.16 -7.16
N THR A 201 -12.45 -2.72 -7.36
CA THR A 201 -12.09 -1.31 -7.59
C THR A 201 -11.71 -1.00 -9.03
N ASN A 202 -11.23 -2.00 -9.77
CA ASN A 202 -10.70 -1.84 -11.12
C ASN A 202 -11.46 -2.67 -12.17
N CYS A 203 -12.59 -3.27 -11.81
CA CYS A 203 -13.38 -4.11 -12.71
C CYS A 203 -14.85 -4.19 -12.28
N ILE A 204 -15.72 -4.59 -13.21
CA ILE A 204 -17.16 -4.80 -12.98
C ILE A 204 -17.39 -6.28 -12.63
N PRO A 205 -18.01 -6.59 -11.48
CA PRO A 205 -18.33 -7.97 -11.10
C PRO A 205 -19.40 -8.57 -12.03
N SER A 206 -19.10 -9.73 -12.64
CA SER A 206 -20.08 -10.51 -13.42
C SER A 206 -20.97 -11.37 -12.51
N GLU A 207 -22.02 -12.00 -13.04
CA GLU A 207 -22.89 -12.90 -12.26
C GLU A 207 -22.15 -14.09 -11.63
N GLU A 208 -21.04 -14.52 -12.25
CA GLU A 208 -20.17 -15.59 -11.76
C GLU A 208 -19.05 -15.10 -10.81
N SER A 209 -18.94 -13.80 -10.55
CA SER A 209 -17.91 -13.27 -9.65
C SER A 209 -18.28 -13.47 -8.19
N ASP A 210 -17.30 -13.89 -7.38
CA ASP A 210 -17.49 -14.14 -5.96
C ASP A 210 -17.70 -12.82 -5.20
N LYS A 211 -18.95 -12.58 -4.79
CA LYS A 211 -19.31 -11.38 -4.00
C LYS A 211 -18.88 -11.49 -2.55
N THR A 212 -18.53 -12.69 -2.07
CA THR A 212 -18.18 -12.95 -0.67
C THR A 212 -17.01 -13.90 -0.55
N THR A 213 -16.11 -13.65 0.39
CA THR A 213 -14.99 -14.53 0.77
C THR A 213 -15.04 -14.88 2.26
N ILE A 214 -14.27 -15.89 2.69
CA ILE A 214 -14.16 -16.28 4.10
C ILE A 214 -13.28 -15.27 4.84
N CYS A 215 -13.66 -14.92 6.07
CA CYS A 215 -12.87 -14.01 6.91
C CYS A 215 -11.51 -14.61 7.29
N ASN A 216 -10.49 -13.77 7.35
CA ASN A 216 -9.14 -14.18 7.79
C ASN A 216 -9.02 -14.33 9.32
N TYR A 217 -10.02 -13.87 10.08
CA TYR A 217 -10.06 -13.93 11.55
C TYR A 217 -11.46 -14.21 12.06
N ILE A 218 -11.58 -14.66 13.32
CA ILE A 218 -12.86 -14.91 13.98
C ILE A 218 -13.22 -13.68 14.84
N PRO A 219 -14.34 -12.99 14.57
CA PRO A 219 -14.73 -11.80 15.34
C PRO A 219 -15.21 -12.18 16.75
N TYR A 220 -14.96 -11.31 17.72
CA TYR A 220 -15.28 -11.55 19.15
C TYR A 220 -16.76 -11.81 19.44
N THR A 221 -17.63 -11.23 18.63
CA THR A 221 -19.10 -11.35 18.73
C THR A 221 -19.63 -12.65 18.13
N ASN A 222 -18.78 -13.47 17.50
CA ASN A 222 -19.18 -14.75 16.96
C ASN A 222 -19.54 -15.74 18.08
N ALA A 223 -20.51 -16.62 17.82
CA ALA A 223 -20.89 -17.70 18.74
C ALA A 223 -19.69 -18.55 19.20
N ILE A 224 -18.73 -18.83 18.31
CA ILE A 224 -17.51 -19.58 18.64
C ILE A 224 -16.69 -18.82 19.69
N SER A 225 -16.44 -17.53 19.45
CA SER A 225 -15.68 -16.68 20.38
C SER A 225 -16.38 -16.51 21.72
N ILE A 226 -17.71 -16.31 21.71
CA ILE A 226 -18.51 -16.25 22.93
C ILE A 226 -18.39 -17.55 23.74
N PHE A 227 -18.52 -18.70 23.08
CA PHE A 227 -18.38 -20.00 23.74
C PHE A 227 -16.97 -20.20 24.32
N SER A 228 -15.92 -19.83 23.58
CA SER A 228 -14.55 -19.84 24.08
C SER A 228 -14.36 -18.94 25.30
N PHE A 229 -14.91 -17.71 25.29
CA PHE A 229 -14.82 -16.79 26.43
C PHE A 229 -15.56 -17.32 27.67
N MET A 230 -16.70 -17.98 27.48
CA MET A 230 -17.42 -18.62 28.59
C MET A 230 -16.58 -19.73 29.24
N ILE A 231 -15.96 -20.60 28.44
CA ILE A 231 -15.07 -21.66 28.94
C ILE A 231 -13.87 -21.06 29.68
N ILE A 232 -13.26 -20.03 29.11
CA ILE A 232 -12.14 -19.33 29.73
C ILE A 232 -12.57 -18.73 31.08
N GLY A 233 -13.71 -18.03 31.12
CA GLY A 233 -14.25 -17.45 32.35
C GLY A 233 -14.47 -18.50 33.44
N ILE A 234 -15.09 -19.63 33.09
CA ILE A 234 -15.30 -20.76 34.02
C ILE A 234 -13.97 -21.33 34.52
N SER A 235 -13.01 -21.54 33.61
CA SER A 235 -11.66 -22.02 33.96
C SER A 235 -10.95 -21.08 34.93
N LEU A 236 -11.00 -19.76 34.67
CA LEU A 236 -10.38 -18.77 35.53
C LEU A 236 -11.04 -18.73 36.92
N VAL A 237 -12.38 -18.74 36.99
CA VAL A 237 -13.11 -18.74 38.28
C VAL A 237 -12.82 -20.03 39.05
N SER A 238 -12.84 -21.19 38.40
CA SER A 238 -12.49 -22.48 39.01
C SER A 238 -11.06 -22.50 39.54
N GLY A 239 -10.11 -21.96 38.78
CA GLY A 239 -8.72 -21.80 39.20
C GLY A 239 -8.58 -20.89 40.42
N LEU A 240 -9.31 -19.76 40.46
CA LEU A 240 -9.28 -18.83 41.59
C LEU A 240 -9.87 -19.47 42.85
N VAL A 241 -11.00 -20.17 42.72
CA VAL A 241 -11.61 -20.92 43.84
C VAL A 241 -10.63 -21.97 44.35
N SER A 242 -9.99 -22.72 43.45
CA SER A 242 -8.98 -23.72 43.79
C SER A 242 -7.80 -23.10 44.55
N PHE A 243 -7.31 -21.94 44.09
CA PHE A 243 -6.24 -21.20 44.76
C PHE A 243 -6.64 -20.76 46.17
N VAL A 244 -7.84 -20.20 46.34
CA VAL A 244 -8.37 -19.80 47.66
C VAL A 244 -8.51 -21.01 48.59
N LEU A 245 -9.02 -22.13 48.09
CA LEU A 245 -9.13 -23.38 48.85
C LEU A 245 -7.75 -23.90 49.28
N MET A 246 -6.76 -23.82 48.40
CA MET A 246 -5.39 -24.22 48.72
C MET A 246 -4.79 -23.36 49.83
N LEU A 247 -5.03 -22.03 49.80
CA LEU A 247 -4.58 -21.13 50.87
C LEU A 247 -5.30 -21.42 52.20
N LYS A 248 -6.62 -21.62 52.17
CA LYS A 248 -7.43 -21.89 53.36
C LYS A 248 -7.07 -23.21 54.03
N TYR A 249 -6.90 -24.28 53.24
CA TYR A 249 -6.59 -25.62 53.73
C TYR A 249 -5.08 -25.92 53.74
N ARG A 250 -4.24 -24.88 53.79
CA ARG A 250 -2.78 -25.03 53.75
C ARG A 250 -2.21 -25.94 54.86
N LYS A 251 -2.89 -26.03 56.00
CA LYS A 251 -2.46 -26.87 57.14
C LYS A 251 -3.02 -28.31 57.09
N SER A 252 -3.83 -28.66 56.09
CA SER A 252 -4.38 -30.01 55.95
C SER A 252 -3.29 -31.01 55.56
N LYS A 253 -3.24 -32.15 56.26
CA LYS A 253 -2.30 -33.25 55.98
C LYS A 253 -2.44 -33.79 54.55
N VAL A 254 -3.66 -33.79 54.02
CA VAL A 254 -3.95 -34.23 52.66
C VAL A 254 -3.22 -33.33 51.66
N LEU A 255 -3.46 -32.02 51.71
CA LEU A 255 -2.89 -31.06 50.76
C LEU A 255 -1.36 -30.93 50.87
N SER A 256 -0.82 -31.14 52.08
CA SER A 256 0.63 -31.17 52.30
C SER A 256 1.30 -32.40 51.69
N ALA A 257 0.59 -33.52 51.54
CA ALA A 257 1.14 -34.74 50.93
C ALA A 257 1.31 -34.60 49.41
N PHE A 258 0.43 -33.83 48.74
CA PHE A 258 0.45 -33.60 47.28
C PHE A 258 1.56 -32.65 46.80
N GLY A 259 2.25 -31.95 47.70
CA GLY A 259 3.29 -30.98 47.35
C GLY A 259 2.72 -29.63 46.91
N MET A 260 2.23 -28.85 47.87
CA MET A 260 1.55 -27.58 47.66
C MET A 260 2.28 -26.58 46.75
N ASP A 261 3.60 -26.47 46.89
CA ASP A 261 4.41 -25.58 46.07
C ASP A 261 4.30 -25.90 44.56
N PHE A 262 4.31 -27.20 44.21
CA PHE A 262 4.15 -27.64 42.82
C PHE A 262 2.73 -27.36 42.30
N SER A 263 1.71 -27.60 43.12
CA SER A 263 0.33 -27.32 42.75
C SER A 263 0.08 -25.82 42.53
N ILE A 264 0.70 -24.93 43.31
CA ILE A 264 0.59 -23.48 43.11
C ILE A 264 1.24 -23.06 41.78
N ILE A 265 2.44 -23.57 41.48
CA ILE A 265 3.12 -23.28 40.20
C ILE A 265 2.28 -23.79 39.02
N LEU A 266 1.75 -25.01 39.11
CA LEU A 266 0.91 -25.61 38.07
C LEU A 266 -0.34 -24.78 37.83
N LEU A 267 -1.01 -24.34 38.89
CA LEU A 267 -2.19 -23.49 38.82
C LEU A 267 -1.86 -22.14 38.15
N PHE A 268 -0.74 -21.51 38.50
CA PHE A 268 -0.29 -20.30 37.82
C PHE A 268 0.01 -20.52 36.33
N ALA A 269 0.66 -21.63 35.99
CA ALA A 269 0.94 -21.99 34.61
C ALA A 269 -0.34 -22.22 33.79
N THR A 270 -1.37 -22.84 34.39
CA THR A 270 -2.68 -23.01 33.75
C THR A 270 -3.40 -21.68 33.51
N PHE A 271 -3.24 -20.68 34.40
CA PHE A 271 -3.77 -19.35 34.15
C PHE A 271 -3.10 -18.69 32.94
N ILE A 272 -1.77 -18.75 32.85
CA ILE A 272 -1.00 -18.22 31.72
C ILE A 272 -1.48 -18.84 30.39
N LEU A 273 -1.66 -20.16 30.34
CA LEU A 273 -2.17 -20.84 29.15
C LEU A 273 -3.62 -20.48 28.83
N THR A 274 -4.47 -20.35 29.84
CA THR A 274 -5.86 -19.96 29.64
C THR A 274 -5.93 -18.54 29.06
N ILE A 275 -5.06 -17.63 29.51
CA ILE A 275 -4.95 -16.27 28.98
C ILE A 275 -4.48 -16.27 27.52
N SER A 276 -3.58 -17.18 27.13
CA SER A 276 -3.09 -17.32 25.74
C SER A 276 -4.23 -17.37 24.72
N VAL A 277 -5.32 -18.07 25.03
CA VAL A 277 -6.49 -18.28 24.15
C VAL A 277 -7.15 -16.95 23.74
N PHE A 278 -7.12 -15.91 24.58
CA PHE A 278 -7.66 -14.59 24.21
C PHE A 278 -6.95 -13.98 23.00
N PHE A 279 -5.64 -14.22 22.86
CA PHE A 279 -4.84 -13.67 21.77
C PHE A 279 -5.01 -14.43 20.45
N TRP A 280 -5.72 -15.56 20.45
CA TRP A 280 -6.11 -16.29 19.24
C TRP A 280 -7.36 -15.74 18.58
N LEU A 281 -8.16 -14.94 19.30
CA LEU A 281 -9.44 -14.43 18.83
C LEU A 281 -9.35 -12.95 18.40
N GLY A 282 -10.21 -12.58 17.44
CA GLY A 282 -10.31 -11.24 16.88
C GLY A 282 -9.28 -10.93 15.80
N GLU A 283 -9.28 -9.67 15.36
CA GLU A 283 -8.41 -9.20 14.29
C GLU A 283 -6.92 -9.35 14.64
N GLY A 284 -6.16 -9.84 13.66
CA GLY A 284 -4.73 -10.06 13.77
C GLY A 284 -3.97 -8.76 13.96
N SER A 285 -3.01 -8.77 14.87
CA SER A 285 -2.06 -7.67 15.08
C SER A 285 -0.71 -8.26 15.39
N THR A 286 0.37 -7.58 14.98
CA THR A 286 1.76 -7.97 15.28
C THR A 286 1.97 -8.26 16.78
N ALA A 287 1.39 -7.46 17.66
CA ALA A 287 1.47 -7.65 19.10
C ALA A 287 0.74 -8.92 19.56
N LYS A 288 -0.51 -9.12 19.12
CA LYS A 288 -1.30 -10.31 19.45
C LYS A 288 -0.61 -11.59 18.95
N CYS A 289 -0.01 -11.51 17.76
CA CYS A 289 0.78 -12.56 17.12
C CYS A 289 1.93 -13.08 17.98
N LYS A 290 2.67 -12.14 18.59
CA LYS A 290 3.80 -12.46 19.47
C LYS A 290 3.30 -12.93 20.82
N LEU A 291 2.34 -12.21 21.41
CA LEU A 291 1.80 -12.53 22.73
C LEU A 291 1.20 -13.94 22.79
N ARG A 292 0.43 -14.37 21.77
CA ARG A 292 -0.12 -15.73 21.76
C ARG A 292 0.96 -16.81 21.89
N ILE A 293 2.12 -16.65 21.24
CA ILE A 293 3.22 -17.62 21.34
C ILE A 293 3.99 -17.48 22.64
N TRP A 294 4.22 -16.27 23.13
CA TRP A 294 4.84 -16.04 24.43
C TRP A 294 4.07 -16.72 25.56
N PHE A 295 2.77 -16.46 25.67
CA PHE A 295 1.93 -17.07 26.70
C PHE A 295 1.83 -18.60 26.52
N GLN A 296 1.71 -19.09 25.28
CA GLN A 296 1.65 -20.52 25.00
C GLN A 296 2.93 -21.26 25.43
N ILE A 297 4.11 -20.77 25.01
CA ILE A 297 5.39 -21.44 25.28
C ILE A 297 5.74 -21.36 26.76
N ILE A 298 5.58 -20.19 27.39
CA ILE A 298 5.85 -20.03 28.83
C ILE A 298 4.90 -20.90 29.65
N GLY A 299 3.62 -20.90 29.32
CA GLY A 299 2.62 -21.70 30.03
C GLY A 299 2.89 -23.20 29.92
N LEU A 300 3.13 -23.71 28.70
CA LEU A 300 3.42 -25.13 28.47
C LEU A 300 4.72 -25.56 29.15
N THR A 301 5.77 -24.74 29.06
CA THR A 301 7.06 -25.02 29.71
C THR A 301 6.90 -25.12 31.22
N ASN A 302 6.12 -24.24 31.85
CA ASN A 302 5.88 -24.30 33.29
C ASN A 302 5.05 -25.51 33.70
N ILE A 303 4.02 -25.89 32.94
CA ILE A 303 3.24 -27.10 33.23
C ILE A 303 4.14 -28.34 33.16
N VAL A 304 4.76 -28.57 32.00
CA VAL A 304 5.58 -29.77 31.76
C VAL A 304 6.79 -29.78 32.69
N GLY A 305 7.47 -28.64 32.86
CA GLY A 305 8.62 -28.51 33.75
C GLY A 305 8.27 -28.77 35.22
N THR A 306 7.10 -28.32 35.69
CA THR A 306 6.67 -28.56 37.08
C THR A 306 6.37 -30.04 37.32
N ILE A 307 5.66 -30.69 36.38
CA ILE A 307 5.36 -32.13 36.46
C ILE A 307 6.67 -32.92 36.43
N LEU A 308 7.55 -32.62 35.49
CA LEU A 308 8.85 -33.26 35.36
C LEU A 308 9.66 -33.18 36.65
N LEU A 309 9.80 -31.98 37.23
CA LEU A 309 10.59 -31.78 38.44
C LEU A 309 9.95 -32.43 39.67
N LYS A 310 8.61 -32.48 39.74
CA LYS A 310 7.89 -33.24 40.77
C LYS A 310 8.26 -34.71 40.68
N GLU A 311 8.23 -35.29 39.49
CA GLU A 311 8.57 -36.70 39.26
C GLU A 311 10.05 -37.00 39.47
N GLU A 312 10.95 -36.13 39.02
CA GLU A 312 12.40 -36.25 39.23
C GLU A 312 12.72 -36.28 40.73
N ARG A 313 12.08 -35.41 41.51
CA ARG A 313 12.22 -35.38 42.98
C ARG A 313 11.72 -36.66 43.63
N ILE A 314 10.54 -37.15 43.22
CA ILE A 314 9.98 -38.43 43.71
C ILE A 314 10.93 -39.57 43.37
N SER A 315 11.36 -39.67 42.11
CA SER A 315 12.31 -40.69 41.63
C SER A 315 13.60 -40.70 42.45
N SER A 316 14.18 -39.52 42.72
CA SER A 316 15.39 -39.37 43.53
C SER A 316 15.22 -39.87 44.97
N ILE A 317 14.07 -39.60 45.60
CA ILE A 317 13.80 -39.99 47.00
C ILE A 317 13.62 -41.52 47.17
N PHE A 318 12.97 -42.17 46.19
CA PHE A 318 12.63 -43.59 46.29
C PHE A 318 13.71 -44.51 45.71
N ILE A 319 14.34 -44.13 44.59
CA ILE A 319 15.38 -44.96 43.93
C ILE A 319 16.77 -44.65 44.50
N GLY A 320 17.02 -43.42 44.95
CA GLY A 320 18.30 -43.02 45.54
C GLY A 320 18.58 -43.64 46.91
N ARG A 321 17.59 -44.23 47.58
CA ARG A 321 17.76 -44.84 48.91
C ARG A 321 18.67 -46.08 48.92
N ASP A 322 18.77 -46.81 47.81
CA ASP A 322 19.52 -48.08 47.76
C ASP A 322 21.02 -47.96 47.46
N VAL A 323 21.51 -46.82 46.94
CA VAL A 323 22.89 -46.77 46.37
C VAL A 323 23.81 -45.72 47.02
N ARG A 324 23.30 -44.69 47.71
CA ARG A 324 24.05 -43.78 48.60
C ARG A 324 23.07 -42.79 49.22
N LYS A 325 23.30 -42.32 50.44
CA LYS A 325 22.59 -41.17 51.06
C LYS A 325 22.73 -39.91 50.19
N ILE A 326 22.00 -39.83 49.09
CA ILE A 326 21.90 -38.62 48.28
C ILE A 326 20.79 -37.78 48.92
N PHE A 327 21.19 -36.61 49.41
CA PHE A 327 20.32 -35.61 50.00
C PHE A 327 19.15 -35.36 49.04
N ALA A 328 17.91 -35.55 49.49
CA ALA A 328 16.73 -35.20 48.69
C ALA A 328 16.88 -33.72 48.23
N PRO A 329 16.73 -33.42 46.93
CA PRO A 329 16.96 -32.06 46.43
C PRO A 329 16.05 -31.08 47.17
N LYS A 330 16.62 -29.96 47.63
CA LYS A 330 15.87 -28.94 48.35
C LYS A 330 14.89 -28.28 47.38
N MET A 331 13.78 -27.74 47.89
CA MET A 331 12.83 -27.00 47.04
C MET A 331 13.51 -25.82 46.30
N LYS A 332 14.53 -25.22 46.91
CA LYS A 332 15.37 -24.19 46.26
C LYS A 332 15.98 -24.68 44.94
N ASP A 333 16.46 -25.92 44.90
CA ASP A 333 17.10 -26.49 43.70
C ASP A 333 16.08 -26.74 42.59
N VAL A 334 14.85 -27.11 42.96
CA VAL A 334 13.71 -27.25 42.05
C VAL A 334 13.37 -25.91 41.40
N TYR A 335 13.25 -24.83 42.19
CA TYR A 335 12.99 -23.49 41.65
C TYR A 335 14.10 -23.00 40.72
N ILE A 336 15.37 -23.29 41.05
CA ILE A 336 16.51 -22.94 40.20
C ILE A 336 16.42 -23.70 38.87
N LYS A 337 16.17 -25.02 38.88
CA LYS A 337 16.01 -25.81 37.66
C LYS A 337 14.85 -25.31 36.80
N LEU A 338 13.69 -25.04 37.41
CA LEU A 338 12.53 -24.50 36.69
C LEU A 338 12.84 -23.12 36.10
N GLY A 339 13.56 -22.27 36.84
CA GLY A 339 14.02 -20.97 36.37
C GLY A 339 14.95 -21.08 35.16
N ILE A 340 15.89 -22.03 35.17
CA ILE A 340 16.79 -22.30 34.03
C ILE A 340 16.00 -22.75 32.80
N LEU A 341 15.06 -23.68 32.95
CA LEU A 341 14.19 -24.14 31.85
C LEU A 341 13.41 -22.98 31.22
N ASN A 342 12.83 -22.12 32.06
CA ASN A 342 12.12 -20.92 31.60
C ASN A 342 13.07 -19.91 30.95
N LEU A 343 14.28 -19.70 31.49
CA LEU A 343 15.25 -18.76 30.95
C LEU A 343 15.67 -19.15 29.53
N ILE A 344 15.89 -20.44 29.27
CA ILE A 344 16.20 -20.95 27.93
C ILE A 344 15.07 -20.60 26.95
N GLN A 345 13.82 -20.90 27.31
CA GLN A 345 12.65 -20.63 26.46
C GLN A 345 12.40 -19.13 26.26
N ILE A 346 12.52 -18.32 27.31
CA ILE A 346 12.39 -16.86 27.22
C ILE A 346 13.48 -16.27 26.33
N THR A 347 14.71 -16.77 26.40
CA THR A 347 15.79 -16.32 25.52
C THR A 347 15.45 -16.61 24.06
N LEU A 348 14.98 -17.83 23.75
CA LEU A 348 14.52 -18.19 22.40
C LEU A 348 13.36 -17.30 21.93
N LEU A 349 12.38 -17.02 22.81
CA LEU A 349 11.25 -16.13 22.53
C LEU A 349 11.68 -14.69 22.25
N ILE A 350 12.67 -14.17 22.97
CA ILE A 350 13.22 -12.83 22.73
C ILE A 350 13.94 -12.79 21.38
N LEU A 351 14.81 -13.77 21.11
CA LEU A 351 15.54 -13.85 19.84
C LEU A 351 14.59 -13.92 18.63
N TRP A 352 13.54 -14.73 18.75
CA TRP A 352 12.48 -14.84 17.76
C TRP A 352 11.68 -13.53 17.62
N SER A 353 11.23 -12.94 18.74
CA SER A 353 10.43 -11.71 18.73
C SER A 353 11.17 -10.51 18.13
N MET A 354 12.50 -10.48 18.24
CA MET A 354 13.35 -9.43 17.70
C MET A 354 13.73 -9.66 16.22
N ASN A 355 13.24 -10.74 15.59
CA ASN A 355 13.55 -11.11 14.20
C ASN A 355 15.06 -11.14 13.92
N ILE A 356 15.89 -11.52 14.91
CA ILE A 356 17.36 -11.42 14.78
C ILE A 356 17.91 -12.34 13.68
N PHE A 357 17.24 -13.47 13.44
CA PHE A 357 17.69 -14.52 12.52
C PHE A 357 16.65 -14.88 11.45
N GLU A 358 15.47 -14.27 11.48
CA GLU A 358 14.40 -14.50 10.50
C GLU A 358 14.07 -13.16 9.82
N GLU A 359 14.22 -13.13 8.50
CA GLU A 359 13.94 -11.93 7.68
C GLU A 359 12.43 -11.68 7.54
N LYS A 360 11.62 -12.75 7.67
CA LYS A 360 10.15 -12.69 7.60
C LYS A 360 9.57 -12.30 8.97
N SER A 361 8.70 -11.30 9.01
CA SER A 361 7.96 -10.94 10.22
C SER A 361 6.92 -11.99 10.58
N SER A 362 6.75 -12.27 11.87
CA SER A 362 5.68 -13.15 12.40
C SER A 362 4.26 -12.78 11.98
N PHE A 363 4.04 -11.51 11.64
CA PHE A 363 2.84 -11.04 10.95
C PHE A 363 3.15 -11.00 9.46
N SER A 364 2.57 -11.92 8.71
CA SER A 364 2.78 -12.03 7.28
C SER A 364 1.63 -11.38 6.54
N LYS A 365 1.99 -10.60 5.53
CA LYS A 365 1.08 -10.16 4.48
C LYS A 365 1.44 -10.97 3.26
N ASP A 366 0.78 -12.10 3.08
CA ASP A 366 1.01 -12.91 1.88
C ASP A 366 -0.07 -12.61 0.86
N VAL A 367 0.29 -12.81 -0.40
CA VAL A 367 -0.63 -12.69 -1.51
C VAL A 367 -1.02 -14.11 -1.93
N GLU A 368 -2.20 -14.55 -1.51
CA GLU A 368 -2.72 -15.87 -1.90
C GLU A 368 -3.61 -15.72 -3.12
N TYR A 369 -3.37 -16.55 -4.14
CA TYR A 369 -4.20 -16.58 -5.34
C TYR A 369 -5.46 -17.40 -5.09
N TYR A 370 -6.61 -16.75 -5.14
CA TYR A 370 -7.91 -17.41 -5.13
C TYR A 370 -8.40 -17.56 -6.56
N PRO A 371 -8.72 -18.79 -7.02
CA PRO A 371 -9.08 -19.06 -8.41
C PRO A 371 -10.26 -18.21 -8.93
N ASN A 372 -11.10 -17.68 -8.03
CA ASN A 372 -12.29 -16.92 -8.38
C ASN A 372 -12.17 -15.39 -8.10
N LEU A 373 -11.16 -14.95 -7.35
CA LEU A 373 -11.02 -13.57 -6.85
C LEU A 373 -9.72 -12.89 -7.31
N GLY A 374 -8.74 -13.68 -7.74
CA GLY A 374 -7.39 -13.22 -8.02
C GLY A 374 -6.52 -13.19 -6.76
N TYR A 375 -5.52 -12.31 -6.77
CA TYR A 375 -4.55 -12.18 -5.70
C TYR A 375 -5.15 -11.47 -4.48
N LYS A 376 -5.27 -12.19 -3.36
CA LYS A 376 -5.78 -11.69 -2.08
C LYS A 376 -4.62 -11.42 -1.14
N ASN A 377 -4.52 -10.18 -0.65
CA ASN A 377 -3.66 -9.88 0.49
C ASN A 377 -4.30 -10.49 1.75
N ILE A 378 -3.68 -11.53 2.29
CA ILE A 378 -4.06 -12.14 3.55
C ILE A 378 -3.08 -11.69 4.61
N GLU A 379 -3.63 -11.01 5.60
CA GLU A 379 -2.93 -10.76 6.83
C GLU A 379 -3.21 -11.90 7.79
N TYR A 380 -2.19 -12.71 8.03
CA TYR A 380 -2.26 -13.77 9.02
C TYR A 380 -0.94 -13.86 9.78
N CYS A 381 -1.03 -14.48 10.93
CA CYS A 381 0.14 -14.71 11.74
C CYS A 381 0.77 -16.04 11.36
N ASP A 382 1.84 -15.95 10.57
CA ASP A 382 2.64 -17.09 10.13
C ASP A 382 3.59 -17.52 11.25
N ILE A 383 3.09 -18.37 12.14
CA ILE A 383 3.90 -18.90 13.25
C ILE A 383 4.70 -20.13 12.81
N PHE A 384 4.04 -21.03 12.08
CA PHE A 384 4.53 -22.40 11.90
C PHE A 384 5.64 -22.49 10.86
N SER A 385 5.85 -21.46 10.04
CA SER A 385 7.01 -21.37 9.16
C SER A 385 8.31 -21.04 9.90
N SER A 386 8.23 -20.52 11.14
CA SER A 386 9.41 -20.15 11.92
C SER A 386 10.14 -21.37 12.47
N ASN A 387 11.41 -21.49 12.11
CA ASN A 387 12.30 -22.54 12.63
C ASN A 387 12.48 -22.41 14.14
N PHE A 388 12.53 -21.18 14.68
CA PHE A 388 12.66 -20.95 16.11
C PHE A 388 11.47 -21.49 16.88
N VAL A 389 10.25 -21.25 16.38
CA VAL A 389 9.04 -21.75 17.03
C VAL A 389 9.01 -23.28 16.99
N ALA A 390 9.40 -23.90 15.87
CA ALA A 390 9.55 -25.35 15.78
C ALA A 390 10.54 -25.90 16.83
N VAL A 391 11.69 -25.26 17.01
CA VAL A 391 12.69 -25.65 18.03
C VAL A 391 12.14 -25.50 19.46
N MET A 392 11.39 -24.43 19.75
CA MET A 392 10.76 -24.25 21.07
C MET A 392 9.75 -25.37 21.39
N PHE A 393 8.89 -25.72 20.43
CA PHE A 393 7.95 -26.82 20.58
C PHE A 393 8.65 -28.18 20.65
N LEU A 394 9.72 -28.40 19.89
CA LEU A 394 10.54 -29.61 19.96
C LEU A 394 11.17 -29.76 21.35
N PHE A 395 11.68 -28.68 21.94
CA PHE A 395 12.19 -28.71 23.31
C PHE A 395 11.11 -29.13 24.32
N ILE A 396 9.90 -28.56 24.22
CA ILE A 396 8.77 -28.95 25.08
C ILE A 396 8.42 -30.43 24.85
N PHE A 397 8.42 -30.90 23.60
CA PHE A 397 8.16 -32.29 23.26
C PHE A 397 9.20 -33.23 23.89
N CYS A 398 10.50 -32.90 23.80
CA CYS A 398 11.56 -33.67 24.46
C CYS A 398 11.38 -33.72 25.98
N MET A 399 10.94 -32.61 26.60
CA MET A 399 10.62 -32.57 28.03
C MET A 399 9.45 -33.49 28.39
N ILE A 400 8.41 -33.55 27.55
CA ILE A 400 7.28 -34.48 27.73
C ILE A 400 7.78 -35.93 27.64
N ILE A 401 8.56 -36.28 26.62
CA ILE A 401 9.13 -37.63 26.49
C ILE A 401 9.97 -37.98 27.72
N TYR A 402 10.82 -37.07 28.19
CA TYR A 402 11.63 -37.30 29.39
C TYR A 402 10.77 -37.50 30.65
N THR A 403 9.70 -36.73 30.79
CA THR A 403 8.70 -36.91 31.86
C THR A 403 8.09 -38.31 31.80
N LEU A 404 7.64 -38.75 30.62
CA LEU A 404 7.09 -40.10 30.43
C LEU A 404 8.10 -41.20 30.80
N LEU A 405 9.38 -41.05 30.45
CA LEU A 405 10.43 -42.01 30.82
C LEU A 405 10.62 -42.10 32.34
N ILE A 406 10.60 -40.98 33.06
CA ILE A 406 10.67 -40.98 34.53
C ILE A 406 9.42 -41.59 35.13
N SER A 407 8.24 -41.20 34.65
CA SER A 407 6.95 -41.78 35.02
C SER A 407 6.95 -43.31 34.93
N ILE A 408 7.46 -43.88 33.83
CA ILE A 408 7.60 -45.33 33.65
C ILE A 408 8.53 -45.92 34.71
N LYS A 409 9.66 -45.27 35.00
CA LYS A 409 10.64 -45.71 36.00
C LYS A 409 10.07 -45.76 37.43
N ILE A 410 9.17 -44.84 37.78
CA ILE A 410 8.59 -44.72 39.13
C ILE A 410 7.25 -45.47 39.30
N ARG A 411 6.74 -46.14 38.25
CA ARG A 411 5.46 -46.84 38.24
C ARG A 411 5.31 -47.92 39.33
N ASN A 412 6.41 -48.50 39.80
CA ASN A 412 6.41 -49.58 40.79
C ASN A 412 6.43 -49.11 42.27
N ILE A 413 6.39 -47.79 42.53
CA ILE A 413 6.36 -47.23 43.89
C ILE A 413 4.97 -47.43 44.53
N PRO A 414 4.85 -47.75 45.84
CA PRO A 414 3.57 -47.98 46.51
C PRO A 414 2.59 -46.79 46.44
N LYS A 415 1.29 -47.11 46.31
CA LYS A 415 0.19 -46.20 45.93
C LYS A 415 -0.05 -44.99 46.84
N GLU A 416 0.35 -45.03 48.11
CA GLU A 416 0.13 -43.93 49.06
C GLU A 416 0.89 -42.64 48.71
N PHE A 417 1.89 -42.73 47.81
CA PHE A 417 2.67 -41.60 47.30
C PHE A 417 2.77 -41.57 45.77
N ASN A 418 2.06 -42.46 45.06
CA ASN A 418 2.27 -42.69 43.64
C ASN A 418 1.08 -42.23 42.78
N GLU A 419 1.04 -40.93 42.50
CA GLU A 419 0.13 -40.31 41.52
C GLU A 419 0.46 -40.69 40.06
N SER A 420 1.59 -41.36 39.79
CA SER A 420 2.09 -41.63 38.42
C SER A 420 1.10 -42.35 37.50
N LYS A 421 0.14 -43.11 38.05
CA LYS A 421 -0.92 -43.76 37.27
C LYS A 421 -1.95 -42.81 36.64
N PHE A 422 -2.07 -41.57 37.12
CA PHE A 422 -2.95 -40.56 36.53
C PHE A 422 -2.24 -39.70 35.49
N ILE A 423 -0.91 -39.68 35.50
CA ILE A 423 -0.08 -38.87 34.59
C ILE A 423 0.30 -39.65 33.32
N ILE A 424 0.51 -40.98 33.45
CA ILE A 424 0.57 -41.95 32.34
C ILE A 424 -0.85 -42.16 31.80
#